data_AF-A0A969UEW3-F1
#
_entry.id   AF-A0A969UEW3-F1
#
_cell.length_a   1.000
_cell.length_b   1.000
_cell.length_c   1.000
_cell.angle_alpha   90.00
_cell.angle_beta   90.00
_cell.angle_gamma   90.00
#
_symmetry.space_group_name_H-M   'P 1'
#
loop_
_entity.id
_entity.type
_entity.pdbx_description
1 polymer ?
#
loop_
_entity_poly.entity_id
_entity_poly.type
_entity_poly.pdbx_seq_one_letter_code
_entity_poly.pdbx_strand_id
1 'polypeptide(L)'
;MPNITVNLPQNSYAIAIATDSLKQLGSQMKQLNLGQKVLVISNPEIFAYYGETCLKSLQTAGFDTHTHLIPAGESHKQLQSIQGVYDVAQANHLERSSTFVALGGGVIGDMTGFAAATWLRGVNFVQVPTSLLAIVDASVGGKTGVNHPQGKNLIGAFYQPKLVAIDPNLLQTLPLKEFRAGMAEVIKYGVIWDRDLFTKLEHHDRLDSIDNVGDSLLETIITRSCQAKAEVVSQDEKEIGLRAILNYGHTIGHAVESLTHYQQFVHGEAVAIGMVAAGKIAVAMNLWTQAEADRQNALITKAGLPTDIPNQLAIADILETIKSDKKVTAGKVRFILPTAIGKVMITNQVTPEIITQALSF
;
A
#
# COMPACT_ATOMS: atom_id res chain seq x y z
N MET A 1 -21.18 -2.19 9.22
CA MET A 1 -19.95 -2.45 8.45
C MET A 1 -18.75 -2.15 9.36
N PRO A 2 -17.60 -2.83 9.20
CA PRO A 2 -16.53 -2.81 10.18
C PRO A 2 -15.87 -1.43 10.27
N ASN A 3 -15.75 -0.92 11.50
CA ASN A 3 -14.92 0.21 11.83
C ASN A 3 -13.67 -0.34 12.54
N ILE A 4 -12.53 -0.32 11.86
CA ILE A 4 -11.28 -0.85 12.41
C ILE A 4 -10.51 0.32 13.02
N THR A 5 -10.20 0.24 14.31
CA THR A 5 -9.39 1.27 14.98
C THR A 5 -7.91 0.93 14.86
N VAL A 6 -7.13 1.89 14.38
CA VAL A 6 -5.67 1.85 14.47
C VAL A 6 -5.29 2.53 15.80
N ASN A 7 -4.88 1.72 16.77
CA ASN A 7 -4.63 2.18 18.13
C ASN A 7 -3.19 2.69 18.27
N LEU A 8 -3.04 4.01 18.24
CA LEU A 8 -1.77 4.70 18.44
C LEU A 8 -1.85 5.61 19.67
N PRO A 9 -0.79 5.71 20.51
CA PRO A 9 -0.84 6.44 21.77
C PRO A 9 -1.32 7.90 21.66
N GLN A 10 -1.04 8.57 20.55
CA GLN A 10 -1.36 9.99 20.35
C GLN A 10 -2.26 10.26 19.14
N ASN A 11 -2.25 9.38 18.14
CA ASN A 11 -2.87 9.61 16.83
C ASN A 11 -3.73 8.42 16.40
N SER A 12 -4.56 7.91 17.30
CA SER A 12 -5.52 6.86 16.93
C SER A 12 -6.52 7.37 15.90
N TYR A 13 -6.90 6.52 14.95
CA TYR A 13 -7.88 6.84 13.91
C TYR A 13 -8.68 5.61 13.50
N ALA A 14 -9.79 5.87 12.81
CA ALA A 14 -10.68 4.86 12.27
C ALA A 14 -10.40 4.58 10.79
N ILE A 15 -10.50 3.31 10.42
CA ILE A 15 -10.67 2.83 9.05
C ILE A 15 -12.15 2.46 8.93
N ALA A 16 -12.93 3.32 8.30
CA ALA A 16 -14.34 3.12 8.05
C ALA A 16 -14.51 2.42 6.70
N ILE A 17 -14.92 1.16 6.71
CA ILE A 17 -15.21 0.40 5.50
C ILE A 17 -16.72 0.42 5.30
N ALA A 18 -17.19 1.05 4.24
CA ALA A 18 -18.61 1.02 3.91
C ALA A 18 -18.90 1.23 2.42
N THR A 19 -19.85 0.44 1.89
CA THR A 19 -20.43 0.71 0.57
C THR A 19 -21.05 2.10 0.57
N ASP A 20 -20.83 2.86 -0.52
CA ASP A 20 -21.29 4.24 -0.66
C ASP A 20 -20.67 5.21 0.39
N SER A 21 -19.57 4.84 1.06
CA SER A 21 -18.91 5.71 2.04
C SER A 21 -18.49 7.05 1.44
N LEU A 22 -18.21 7.13 0.13
CA LEU A 22 -17.87 8.41 -0.51
C LEU A 22 -19.02 9.43 -0.41
N LYS A 23 -20.27 8.97 -0.60
CA LYS A 23 -21.49 9.80 -0.47
C LYS A 23 -21.73 10.26 0.98
N GLN A 24 -21.11 9.58 1.95
CA GLN A 24 -21.24 9.87 3.38
C GLN A 24 -20.00 10.57 3.96
N LEU A 25 -18.93 10.75 3.18
CA LEU A 25 -17.66 11.33 3.61
C LEU A 25 -17.82 12.63 4.41
N GLY A 26 -18.61 13.58 3.92
CA GLY A 26 -18.85 14.84 4.65
C GLY A 26 -19.48 14.63 6.03
N SER A 27 -20.45 13.73 6.13
CA SER A 27 -21.07 13.41 7.43
C SER A 27 -20.10 12.75 8.40
N GLN A 28 -19.24 11.85 7.93
CA GLN A 28 -18.19 11.20 8.72
C GLN A 28 -17.14 12.22 9.19
N MET A 29 -16.66 13.08 8.29
CA MET A 29 -15.70 14.12 8.61
C MET A 29 -16.23 15.14 9.61
N LYS A 30 -17.52 15.49 9.54
CA LYS A 30 -18.17 16.42 10.48
C LYS A 30 -18.16 15.92 11.92
N GLN A 31 -18.26 14.60 12.12
CA GLN A 31 -18.21 13.98 13.45
C GLN A 31 -16.81 14.05 14.09
N LEU A 32 -15.76 14.29 13.30
CA LEU A 32 -14.37 14.33 13.75
C LEU A 32 -13.90 15.75 14.15
N ASN A 33 -14.81 16.74 14.16
CA ASN A 33 -14.49 18.14 14.46
C ASN A 33 -13.34 18.71 13.61
N LEU A 34 -13.33 18.34 12.33
CA LEU A 34 -12.37 18.86 11.36
C LEU A 34 -12.75 20.31 10.98
N GLY A 35 -11.77 21.15 10.70
CA GLY A 35 -12.02 22.54 10.29
C GLY A 35 -12.84 22.62 8.99
N GLN A 36 -13.47 23.78 8.76
CA GLN A 36 -14.43 23.95 7.66
C GLN A 36 -13.80 23.92 6.26
N LYS A 37 -12.54 24.35 6.12
CA LYS A 37 -11.85 24.37 4.83
C LYS A 37 -11.25 23.01 4.50
N VAL A 38 -11.56 22.51 3.31
CA VAL A 38 -11.11 21.22 2.81
C VAL A 38 -10.45 21.40 1.45
N LEU A 39 -9.21 20.93 1.30
CA LEU A 39 -8.59 20.78 -0.02
C LEU A 39 -8.64 19.30 -0.41
N VAL A 40 -9.33 19.01 -1.52
CA VAL A 40 -9.37 17.67 -2.11
C VAL A 40 -8.24 17.56 -3.14
N ILE A 41 -7.36 16.59 -2.94
CA ILE A 41 -6.25 16.28 -3.85
C ILE A 41 -6.60 14.97 -4.55
N SER A 42 -6.51 14.97 -5.88
CA SER A 42 -6.78 13.80 -6.73
C SER A 42 -5.89 13.85 -7.96
N ASN A 43 -5.99 12.85 -8.83
CA ASN A 43 -5.59 12.96 -10.24
C ASN A 43 -6.81 13.19 -11.15
N PRO A 44 -6.62 13.61 -12.42
CA PRO A 44 -7.73 13.86 -13.34
C PRO A 44 -8.65 12.65 -13.58
N GLU A 45 -8.07 11.45 -13.70
CA GLU A 45 -8.81 10.21 -14.02
C GLU A 45 -9.76 9.82 -12.88
N ILE A 46 -9.24 9.76 -11.65
CA ILE A 46 -10.01 9.47 -10.43
C ILE A 46 -11.03 10.57 -10.17
N PHE A 47 -10.66 11.84 -10.39
CA PHE A 47 -11.57 12.95 -10.18
C PHE A 47 -12.76 12.90 -11.15
N ALA A 48 -12.55 12.49 -12.40
CA ALA A 48 -13.63 12.31 -13.38
C ALA A 48 -14.66 11.26 -12.93
N TYR A 49 -14.24 10.20 -12.23
CA TYR A 49 -15.16 9.19 -11.69
C TYR A 49 -15.84 9.62 -10.38
N TYR A 50 -15.08 10.24 -9.47
CA TYR A 50 -15.47 10.32 -8.05
C TYR A 50 -15.45 11.72 -7.46
N GLY A 51 -14.86 12.70 -8.16
CA GLY A 51 -14.66 14.06 -7.69
C GLY A 51 -15.96 14.77 -7.34
N GLU A 52 -16.95 14.74 -8.24
CA GLU A 52 -18.25 15.39 -8.00
C GLU A 52 -18.99 14.79 -6.80
N THR A 53 -18.97 13.46 -6.66
CA THR A 53 -19.60 12.77 -5.53
C THR A 53 -18.92 13.15 -4.21
N CYS A 54 -17.59 13.20 -4.20
CA CYS A 54 -16.78 13.64 -3.05
C CYS A 54 -17.11 15.08 -2.64
N LEU A 55 -17.05 16.02 -3.59
CA LEU A 55 -17.32 17.43 -3.34
C LEU A 55 -18.75 17.65 -2.85
N LYS A 56 -19.75 17.03 -3.49
CA LYS A 56 -21.15 17.14 -3.08
C LYS A 56 -21.37 16.64 -1.64
N SER A 57 -20.75 15.52 -1.28
CA SER A 57 -20.80 14.95 0.07
C SER A 57 -20.25 15.92 1.11
N LEU A 58 -19.08 16.51 0.84
CA LEU A 58 -18.43 17.50 1.72
C LEU A 58 -19.25 18.80 1.84
N GLN A 59 -19.66 19.38 0.72
CA GLN A 59 -20.41 20.64 0.67
C GLN A 59 -21.78 20.53 1.36
N THR A 60 -22.48 19.40 1.17
CA THR A 60 -23.75 19.13 1.85
C THR A 60 -23.59 19.08 3.37
N ALA A 61 -22.42 18.65 3.86
CA ALA A 61 -22.12 18.66 5.30
C ALA A 61 -21.72 20.06 5.83
N GLY A 62 -21.49 21.04 4.93
CA GLY A 62 -21.14 22.42 5.25
C GLY A 62 -19.65 22.74 5.17
N PHE A 63 -18.84 21.92 4.50
CA PHE A 63 -17.43 22.23 4.26
C PHE A 63 -17.25 23.18 3.07
N ASP A 64 -16.28 24.08 3.19
CA ASP A 64 -15.77 24.92 2.09
C ASP A 64 -14.67 24.14 1.35
N THR A 65 -14.94 23.74 0.10
CA THR A 65 -14.12 22.78 -0.63
C THR A 65 -13.34 23.42 -1.77
N HIS A 66 -12.05 23.16 -1.81
CA HIS A 66 -11.16 23.47 -2.93
C HIS A 66 -10.58 22.18 -3.51
N THR A 67 -10.06 22.23 -4.73
CA THR A 67 -9.50 21.04 -5.40
C THR A 67 -8.13 21.36 -6.01
N HIS A 68 -7.23 20.38 -5.95
CA HIS A 68 -6.00 20.37 -6.73
C HIS A 68 -5.83 19.01 -7.41
N LEU A 69 -5.53 19.03 -8.72
CA LEU A 69 -5.34 17.82 -9.51
C LEU A 69 -3.86 17.66 -9.88
N ILE A 70 -3.28 16.54 -9.45
CA ILE A 70 -1.91 16.14 -9.77
C ILE A 70 -1.99 15.16 -10.94
N PRO A 71 -1.21 15.32 -12.02
CA PRO A 71 -1.20 14.34 -13.11
C PRO A 71 -0.93 12.91 -12.61
N ALA A 72 -1.55 11.92 -13.25
CA ALA A 72 -1.44 10.53 -12.84
C ALA A 72 -0.05 9.97 -13.11
N GLY A 73 0.40 9.03 -12.26
CA GLY A 73 1.63 8.27 -12.44
C GLY A 73 2.73 8.56 -11.40
N GLU A 74 3.57 7.56 -11.18
CA GLU A 74 4.67 7.60 -10.19
C GLU A 74 5.72 8.69 -10.50
N SER A 75 5.87 9.09 -11.76
CA SER A 75 6.76 10.19 -12.19
C SER A 75 6.37 11.54 -11.59
N HIS A 76 5.10 11.72 -11.24
CA HIS A 76 4.60 12.95 -10.60
C HIS A 76 4.71 12.91 -9.08
N LYS A 77 5.14 11.79 -8.50
CA LYS A 77 5.38 11.63 -7.07
C LYS A 77 6.70 12.28 -6.66
N GLN A 78 6.78 13.61 -6.79
CA GLN A 78 8.00 14.39 -6.59
C GLN A 78 7.70 15.70 -5.84
N LEU A 79 8.72 16.30 -5.21
CA LEU A 79 8.58 17.54 -4.44
C LEU A 79 7.94 18.69 -5.22
N GLN A 80 8.22 18.79 -6.53
CA GLN A 80 7.66 19.86 -7.36
C GLN A 80 6.12 19.82 -7.39
N SER A 81 5.53 18.62 -7.43
CA SER A 81 4.08 18.47 -7.42
C SER A 81 3.45 18.89 -6.08
N ILE A 82 4.21 18.78 -4.99
CA ILE A 82 3.78 19.22 -3.66
C ILE A 82 3.68 20.76 -3.59
N GLN A 83 4.55 21.49 -4.30
CA GLN A 83 4.46 22.95 -4.39
C GLN A 83 3.10 23.40 -4.93
N GLY A 84 2.57 22.72 -5.97
CA GLY A 84 1.25 23.03 -6.52
C GLY A 84 0.11 22.86 -5.50
N VAL A 85 0.22 21.89 -4.59
CA VAL A 85 -0.72 21.72 -3.47
C VAL A 85 -0.65 22.94 -2.53
N TYR A 86 0.55 23.41 -2.21
CA TYR A 86 0.73 24.58 -1.35
C TYR A 86 0.25 25.88 -1.98
N ASP A 87 0.43 26.04 -3.29
CA ASP A 87 -0.04 27.23 -4.00
C ASP A 87 -1.57 27.34 -3.90
N VAL A 88 -2.29 26.23 -4.10
CA VAL A 88 -3.76 26.19 -3.91
C VAL A 88 -4.13 26.38 -2.44
N ALA A 89 -3.39 25.78 -1.51
CA ALA A 89 -3.63 25.95 -0.08
C ALA A 89 -3.48 27.42 0.36
N GLN A 90 -2.43 28.10 -0.10
CA GLN A 90 -2.15 29.50 0.20
C GLN A 90 -3.19 30.42 -0.45
N ALA A 91 -3.52 30.20 -1.72
CA ALA A 91 -4.48 31.03 -2.47
C ALA A 91 -5.89 31.00 -1.85
N ASN A 92 -6.26 29.89 -1.22
CA ASN A 92 -7.56 29.74 -0.56
C ASN A 92 -7.50 29.95 0.96
N HIS A 93 -6.37 30.46 1.47
CA HIS A 93 -6.16 30.75 2.88
C HIS A 93 -6.46 29.55 3.78
N LEU A 94 -5.91 28.38 3.46
CA LEU A 94 -6.02 27.20 4.31
C LEU A 94 -5.17 27.39 5.57
N GLU A 95 -5.84 27.22 6.71
CA GLU A 95 -5.33 27.39 8.07
C GLU A 95 -5.01 26.05 8.74
N ARG A 96 -4.46 26.08 9.96
CA ARG A 96 -4.02 24.88 10.70
C ARG A 96 -5.13 23.86 10.98
N SER A 97 -6.38 24.33 11.11
CA SER A 97 -7.55 23.47 11.31
C SER A 97 -8.09 22.84 10.02
N SER A 98 -7.64 23.31 8.84
CA SER A 98 -8.08 22.81 7.54
C SER A 98 -7.75 21.34 7.36
N THR A 99 -8.42 20.70 6.39
CA THR A 99 -8.22 19.29 6.10
C THR A 99 -7.80 19.07 4.65
N PHE A 100 -6.78 18.25 4.45
CA PHE A 100 -6.43 17.74 3.14
C PHE A 100 -7.05 16.35 2.98
N VAL A 101 -7.79 16.15 1.89
CA VAL A 101 -8.44 14.87 1.55
C VAL A 101 -7.71 14.27 0.36
N ALA A 102 -7.14 13.08 0.51
CA ALA A 102 -6.58 12.30 -0.59
C ALA A 102 -7.67 11.44 -1.23
N LEU A 103 -8.12 11.78 -2.43
CA LEU A 103 -9.01 10.95 -3.23
C LEU A 103 -8.19 10.29 -4.34
N GLY A 104 -7.82 9.03 -4.16
CA GLY A 104 -6.98 8.33 -5.15
C GLY A 104 -6.28 7.08 -4.63
N GLY A 105 -5.39 6.53 -5.46
CA GLY A 105 -4.51 5.42 -5.08
C GLY A 105 -3.34 5.86 -4.17
N GLY A 106 -2.38 4.96 -3.97
CA GLY A 106 -1.25 5.16 -3.03
C GLY A 106 -0.38 6.38 -3.34
N VAL A 107 -0.20 6.73 -4.63
CA VAL A 107 0.56 7.94 -5.02
C VAL A 107 -0.07 9.21 -4.49
N ILE A 108 -1.38 9.40 -4.71
CA ILE A 108 -2.13 10.55 -4.21
C ILE A 108 -2.17 10.53 -2.68
N GLY A 109 -2.36 9.36 -2.07
CA GLY A 109 -2.31 9.18 -0.61
C GLY A 109 -1.01 9.67 0.02
N ASP A 110 0.13 9.19 -0.48
CA ASP A 110 1.46 9.53 0.04
C ASP A 110 1.78 11.01 -0.13
N MET A 111 1.50 11.57 -1.31
CA MET A 111 1.77 12.97 -1.61
C MET A 111 0.92 13.92 -0.78
N THR A 112 -0.38 13.61 -0.67
CA THR A 112 -1.32 14.41 0.12
C THR A 112 -0.98 14.34 1.59
N GLY A 113 -0.65 13.15 2.10
CA GLY A 113 -0.22 12.97 3.47
C GLY A 113 1.05 13.75 3.79
N PHE A 114 2.02 13.76 2.87
CA PHE A 114 3.26 14.51 3.03
C PHE A 114 3.03 16.02 2.99
N ALA A 115 2.20 16.48 2.05
CA ALA A 115 1.78 17.88 1.97
C ALA A 115 1.04 18.31 3.26
N ALA A 116 0.14 17.47 3.78
CA ALA A 116 -0.58 17.74 5.03
C ALA A 116 0.35 17.76 6.25
N ALA A 117 1.39 16.92 6.27
CA ALA A 117 2.38 16.87 7.35
C ALA A 117 3.24 18.13 7.45
N THR A 118 3.46 18.80 6.32
CA THR A 118 4.45 19.88 6.19
C THR A 118 3.82 21.25 5.98
N TRP A 119 2.61 21.33 5.41
CA TRP A 119 1.83 22.57 5.34
C TRP A 119 1.53 23.08 6.75
N LEU A 120 1.93 24.32 7.05
CA LEU A 120 1.81 24.94 8.38
C LEU A 120 2.35 24.07 9.55
N ARG A 121 3.27 23.15 9.25
CA ARG A 121 3.82 22.13 10.17
C ARG A 121 2.81 21.09 10.66
N GLY A 122 1.75 20.85 9.90
CA GLY A 122 0.74 19.84 10.17
C GLY A 122 -0.68 20.41 10.09
N VAL A 123 -1.48 19.85 9.19
CA VAL A 123 -2.94 20.05 9.11
C VAL A 123 -3.68 18.72 9.13
N ASN A 124 -5.00 18.72 9.26
CA ASN A 124 -5.75 17.47 9.26
C ASN A 124 -5.62 16.76 7.90
N PHE A 125 -5.64 15.43 7.94
CA PHE A 125 -5.47 14.57 6.76
C PHE A 125 -6.52 13.46 6.77
N VAL A 126 -7.20 13.24 5.65
CA VAL A 126 -8.17 12.15 5.47
C VAL A 126 -7.83 11.41 4.19
N GLN A 127 -7.90 10.08 4.23
CA GLN A 127 -7.69 9.22 3.06
C GLN A 127 -9.00 8.64 2.53
N VAL A 128 -9.14 8.65 1.22
CA VAL A 128 -10.22 8.00 0.47
C VAL A 128 -9.57 7.15 -0.63
N PRO A 129 -9.06 5.96 -0.27
CA PRO A 129 -8.29 5.13 -1.18
C PRO A 129 -9.18 4.53 -2.28
N THR A 130 -8.74 4.63 -3.55
CA THR A 130 -9.51 4.17 -4.73
C THR A 130 -8.86 3.00 -5.47
N SER A 131 -7.78 2.41 -4.93
CA SER A 131 -7.17 1.19 -5.47
C SER A 131 -7.08 0.13 -4.40
N LEU A 132 -7.10 -1.15 -4.79
CA LEU A 132 -7.02 -2.25 -3.84
C LEU A 132 -5.72 -2.17 -3.02
N LEU A 133 -4.59 -1.89 -3.69
CA LEU A 133 -3.30 -1.67 -3.03
C LEU A 133 -3.35 -0.55 -1.97
N ALA A 134 -4.00 0.58 -2.29
CA ALA A 134 -4.13 1.67 -1.34
C ALA A 134 -5.02 1.29 -0.15
N ILE A 135 -6.12 0.58 -0.40
CA ILE A 135 -7.04 0.07 0.63
C ILE A 135 -6.33 -0.86 1.60
N VAL A 136 -5.61 -1.86 1.10
CA VAL A 136 -5.08 -2.95 1.93
C VAL A 136 -3.70 -2.66 2.52
N ASP A 137 -2.95 -1.68 1.99
CA ASP A 137 -1.57 -1.46 2.41
C ASP A 137 -1.20 0.02 2.60
N ALA A 138 -1.32 0.85 1.56
CA ALA A 138 -0.73 2.19 1.57
C ALA A 138 -1.47 3.20 2.47
N SER A 139 -2.79 3.03 2.65
CA SER A 139 -3.60 3.99 3.41
C SER A 139 -3.45 3.91 4.93
N VAL A 140 -2.77 2.87 5.42
CA VAL A 140 -2.68 2.56 6.84
C VAL A 140 -1.21 2.49 7.29
N GLY A 141 -0.90 3.25 8.33
CA GLY A 141 0.41 3.26 8.98
C GLY A 141 1.29 4.46 8.68
N GLY A 142 0.72 5.53 8.12
CA GLY A 142 1.25 6.89 8.21
C GLY A 142 2.55 7.17 7.47
N LYS A 143 3.08 6.25 6.66
CA LYS A 143 4.20 6.57 5.78
C LYS A 143 3.67 7.46 4.66
N THR A 144 4.26 8.64 4.51
CA THR A 144 3.88 9.61 3.48
C THR A 144 5.16 10.14 2.85
N GLY A 145 5.13 10.50 1.57
CA GLY A 145 6.34 11.04 0.95
C GLY A 145 6.30 11.13 -0.57
N VAL A 146 7.45 11.51 -1.09
CA VAL A 146 7.74 11.66 -2.50
C VAL A 146 9.08 11.02 -2.85
N ASN A 147 9.26 10.80 -4.14
CA ASN A 147 10.48 10.27 -4.71
C ASN A 147 11.53 11.38 -4.87
N HIS A 148 12.78 10.96 -4.79
CA HIS A 148 13.92 11.73 -5.26
C HIS A 148 14.37 11.14 -6.62
N PRO A 149 15.01 11.90 -7.52
CA PRO A 149 15.52 11.34 -8.78
C PRO A 149 16.45 10.13 -8.62
N GLN A 150 17.04 9.94 -7.44
CA GLN A 150 17.92 8.82 -7.10
C GLN A 150 17.22 7.69 -6.32
N GLY A 151 15.90 7.74 -6.11
CA GLY A 151 15.19 6.64 -5.45
C GLY A 151 13.78 6.97 -4.99
N LYS A 152 12.95 5.92 -4.89
CA LYS A 152 11.56 6.02 -4.44
C LYS A 152 11.48 6.30 -2.92
N ASN A 153 10.46 7.08 -2.52
CA ASN A 153 10.07 7.33 -1.13
C ASN A 153 11.20 7.81 -0.19
N LEU A 154 12.24 8.47 -0.73
CA LEU A 154 13.39 8.92 0.06
C LEU A 154 13.10 10.18 0.89
N ILE A 155 12.06 10.94 0.54
CA ILE A 155 11.70 12.19 1.21
C ILE A 155 10.28 12.03 1.73
N GLY A 156 10.08 12.09 3.05
CA GLY A 156 8.78 11.79 3.63
C GLY A 156 8.64 12.13 5.10
N ALA A 157 7.48 11.79 5.64
CA ALA A 157 7.14 11.94 7.05
C ALA A 157 6.26 10.77 7.52
N PHE A 158 6.35 10.43 8.81
CA PHE A 158 5.34 9.63 9.48
C PHE A 158 4.21 10.56 9.92
N TYR A 159 3.06 10.50 9.24
CA TYR A 159 1.90 11.37 9.47
C TYR A 159 0.60 10.57 9.35
N GLN A 160 -0.14 10.47 10.46
CA GLN A 160 -1.35 9.65 10.52
C GLN A 160 -2.57 10.45 10.03
N PRO A 161 -3.49 9.82 9.28
CA PRO A 161 -4.77 10.44 8.95
C PRO A 161 -5.67 10.52 10.18
N LYS A 162 -6.71 11.36 10.10
CA LYS A 162 -7.84 11.40 11.04
C LYS A 162 -8.90 10.35 10.71
N LEU A 163 -8.96 9.93 9.45
CA LEU A 163 -9.90 8.93 8.93
C LEU A 163 -9.34 8.30 7.65
N VAL A 164 -9.55 7.00 7.50
CA VAL A 164 -9.46 6.30 6.21
C VAL A 164 -10.87 5.85 5.85
N ALA A 165 -11.47 6.44 4.82
CA ALA A 165 -12.83 6.13 4.37
C ALA A 165 -12.76 5.25 3.12
N ILE A 166 -13.06 3.96 3.30
CA ILE A 166 -12.96 2.93 2.28
C ILE A 166 -14.35 2.62 1.74
N ASP A 167 -14.54 2.88 0.45
CA ASP A 167 -15.74 2.49 -0.29
C ASP A 167 -15.37 1.43 -1.33
N PRO A 168 -15.72 0.14 -1.09
CA PRO A 168 -15.37 -0.94 -2.00
C PRO A 168 -15.89 -0.73 -3.43
N ASN A 169 -16.98 0.04 -3.62
CA ASN A 169 -17.52 0.32 -4.95
C ASN A 169 -16.58 1.15 -5.82
N LEU A 170 -15.61 1.86 -5.23
CA LEU A 170 -14.62 2.63 -5.99
C LEU A 170 -13.64 1.72 -6.76
N LEU A 171 -13.60 0.43 -6.42
CA LEU A 171 -12.78 -0.54 -7.15
C LEU A 171 -13.39 -0.95 -8.50
N GLN A 172 -14.66 -0.61 -8.77
CA GLN A 172 -15.35 -0.98 -10.02
C GLN A 172 -14.77 -0.28 -11.26
N THR A 173 -14.10 0.86 -11.11
CA THR A 173 -13.40 1.54 -12.22
C THR A 173 -11.90 1.26 -12.22
N LEU A 174 -11.39 0.39 -11.32
CA LEU A 174 -9.97 0.12 -11.20
C LEU A 174 -9.51 -0.75 -12.38
N PRO A 175 -8.44 -0.37 -13.11
CA PRO A 175 -7.89 -1.21 -14.15
C PRO A 175 -7.50 -2.60 -13.64
N LEU A 176 -7.74 -3.62 -14.46
CA LEU A 176 -7.48 -5.02 -14.09
C LEU A 176 -6.05 -5.24 -13.57
N LYS A 177 -5.06 -4.61 -14.22
CA LYS A 177 -3.65 -4.70 -13.81
C LYS A 177 -3.42 -4.16 -12.40
N GLU A 178 -4.06 -3.06 -12.03
CA GLU A 178 -3.96 -2.45 -10.70
C GLU A 178 -4.70 -3.26 -9.62
N PHE A 179 -5.82 -3.89 -9.98
CA PHE A 179 -6.50 -4.83 -9.10
C PHE A 179 -5.60 -6.02 -8.76
N ARG A 180 -5.02 -6.66 -9.78
CA ARG A 180 -4.08 -7.78 -9.60
C ARG A 180 -2.86 -7.38 -8.79
N ALA A 181 -2.30 -6.19 -9.03
CA ALA A 181 -1.21 -5.65 -8.23
C ALA A 181 -1.58 -5.53 -6.74
N GLY A 182 -2.81 -5.09 -6.42
CA GLY A 182 -3.32 -5.08 -5.05
C GLY A 182 -3.46 -6.48 -4.44
N MET A 183 -3.85 -7.48 -5.24
CA MET A 183 -3.97 -8.87 -4.79
C MET A 183 -2.62 -9.47 -4.33
N ALA A 184 -1.49 -8.98 -4.81
CA ALA A 184 -0.18 -9.41 -4.32
C ALA A 184 -0.03 -9.13 -2.81
N GLU A 185 -0.45 -7.95 -2.35
CA GLU A 185 -0.40 -7.59 -0.93
C GLU A 185 -1.46 -8.34 -0.10
N VAL A 186 -2.61 -8.65 -0.70
CA VAL A 186 -3.63 -9.50 -0.07
C VAL A 186 -3.08 -10.91 0.19
N ILE A 187 -2.43 -11.51 -0.81
CA ILE A 187 -1.77 -12.81 -0.67
C ILE A 187 -0.64 -12.74 0.37
N LYS A 188 0.14 -11.65 0.37
CA LYS A 188 1.19 -11.40 1.37
C LYS A 188 0.63 -11.50 2.77
N TYR A 189 -0.50 -10.85 3.10
CA TYR A 189 -1.13 -10.97 4.42
C TYR A 189 -1.50 -12.40 4.79
N GLY A 190 -2.00 -13.18 3.83
CA GLY A 190 -2.31 -14.58 4.03
C GLY A 190 -1.07 -15.41 4.43
N VAL A 191 0.07 -15.14 3.79
CA VAL A 191 1.32 -15.86 4.07
C VAL A 191 1.94 -15.42 5.39
N ILE A 192 1.92 -14.11 5.71
CA ILE A 192 2.67 -13.58 6.84
C ILE A 192 1.90 -13.52 8.16
N TRP A 193 0.56 -13.53 8.11
CA TRP A 193 -0.28 -13.20 9.27
C TRP A 193 -1.59 -14.00 9.36
N ASP A 194 -2.36 -14.18 8.28
CA ASP A 194 -3.71 -14.81 8.32
C ASP A 194 -3.82 -16.07 7.46
N ARG A 195 -3.64 -17.23 8.10
CA ARG A 195 -3.84 -18.54 7.45
C ARG A 195 -5.26 -18.74 6.92
N ASP A 196 -6.27 -18.20 7.58
CA ASP A 196 -7.66 -18.36 7.16
C ASP A 196 -7.93 -17.55 5.88
N LEU A 197 -7.39 -16.33 5.80
CA LEU A 197 -7.41 -15.54 4.56
C LEU A 197 -6.75 -16.30 3.42
N PHE A 198 -5.53 -16.83 3.63
CA PHE A 198 -4.84 -17.62 2.62
C PHE A 198 -5.69 -18.80 2.13
N THR A 199 -6.26 -19.56 3.07
CA THR A 199 -7.09 -20.72 2.78
C THR A 199 -8.36 -20.34 2.01
N LYS A 200 -9.02 -19.23 2.37
CA LYS A 200 -10.20 -18.74 1.64
C LYS A 200 -9.87 -18.35 0.20
N LEU A 201 -8.74 -17.70 -0.02
CA LEU A 201 -8.28 -17.34 -1.36
C LEU A 201 -7.98 -18.60 -2.18
N GLU A 202 -7.36 -19.62 -1.59
CA GLU A 202 -7.09 -20.89 -2.25
C GLU A 202 -8.37 -21.62 -2.69
N HIS A 203 -9.42 -21.60 -1.88
CA HIS A 203 -10.69 -22.27 -2.19
C HIS A 203 -11.55 -21.50 -3.19
N HIS A 204 -11.21 -20.26 -3.52
CA HIS A 204 -11.92 -19.49 -4.53
C HIS A 204 -11.49 -19.91 -5.95
N ASP A 205 -12.42 -19.93 -6.91
CA ASP A 205 -12.14 -20.42 -8.26
C ASP A 205 -11.17 -19.51 -9.03
N ARG A 206 -11.46 -18.21 -9.07
CA ARG A 206 -10.65 -17.18 -9.73
C ARG A 206 -10.44 -15.98 -8.81
N LEU A 207 -9.29 -15.32 -8.94
CA LEU A 207 -8.91 -14.15 -8.12
C LEU A 207 -8.39 -12.97 -8.95
N ASP A 208 -8.44 -13.07 -10.28
CA ASP A 208 -7.71 -12.20 -11.18
C ASP A 208 -8.48 -10.94 -11.60
N SER A 209 -9.74 -10.79 -11.18
CA SER A 209 -10.56 -9.58 -11.38
C SER A 209 -11.55 -9.37 -10.23
N ILE A 210 -12.11 -8.15 -10.12
CA ILE A 210 -13.11 -7.83 -9.10
C ILE A 210 -14.37 -8.68 -9.21
N ASP A 211 -14.90 -8.87 -10.43
CA ASP A 211 -16.08 -9.70 -10.70
C ASP A 211 -15.85 -11.16 -10.29
N ASN A 212 -14.62 -11.64 -10.47
CA ASN A 212 -14.24 -13.00 -10.11
C ASN A 212 -14.15 -13.21 -8.61
N VAL A 213 -13.71 -12.20 -7.88
CA VAL A 213 -13.65 -12.26 -6.41
C VAL A 213 -15.07 -12.16 -5.84
N GLY A 214 -15.91 -11.30 -6.39
CA GLY A 214 -17.28 -11.09 -5.92
C GLY A 214 -17.34 -10.41 -4.53
N ASP A 215 -18.51 -9.89 -4.19
CA ASP A 215 -18.67 -8.98 -3.04
C ASP A 215 -18.28 -9.62 -1.70
N SER A 216 -18.66 -10.88 -1.48
CA SER A 216 -18.43 -11.56 -0.19
C SER A 216 -16.95 -11.81 0.09
N LEU A 217 -16.18 -12.26 -0.91
CA LEU A 217 -14.75 -12.44 -0.74
C LEU A 217 -14.05 -11.07 -0.72
N LEU A 218 -14.51 -10.09 -1.49
CA LEU A 218 -13.94 -8.74 -1.48
C LEU A 218 -14.06 -8.09 -0.09
N GLU A 219 -15.23 -8.19 0.56
CA GLU A 219 -15.42 -7.71 1.93
C GLU A 219 -14.45 -8.40 2.90
N THR A 220 -14.25 -9.72 2.75
CA THR A 220 -13.29 -10.48 3.57
C THR A 220 -11.86 -9.99 3.34
N ILE A 221 -11.46 -9.82 2.08
CA ILE A 221 -10.12 -9.36 1.69
C ILE A 221 -9.82 -7.99 2.31
N ILE A 222 -10.72 -7.03 2.11
CA ILE A 222 -10.55 -5.66 2.61
C ILE A 222 -10.48 -5.67 4.14
N THR A 223 -11.45 -6.31 4.79
CA THR A 223 -11.54 -6.32 6.25
C THR A 223 -10.31 -6.97 6.88
N ARG A 224 -9.93 -8.17 6.44
CA ARG A 224 -8.80 -8.91 7.02
C ARG A 224 -7.46 -8.22 6.75
N SER A 225 -7.27 -7.66 5.56
CA SER A 225 -6.02 -6.96 5.23
C SER A 225 -5.87 -5.66 6.04
N CYS A 226 -6.95 -4.87 6.16
CA CYS A 226 -6.94 -3.66 6.98
C CYS A 226 -6.72 -3.99 8.47
N GLN A 227 -7.31 -5.07 8.99
CA GLN A 227 -7.07 -5.57 10.36
C GLN A 227 -5.59 -5.94 10.56
N ALA A 228 -5.03 -6.75 9.66
CA ALA A 228 -3.64 -7.16 9.70
C ALA A 228 -2.70 -5.94 9.76
N LYS A 229 -2.91 -4.97 8.86
CA LYS A 229 -2.11 -3.74 8.82
C LYS A 229 -2.30 -2.91 10.09
N ALA A 230 -3.53 -2.73 10.56
CA ALA A 230 -3.84 -1.96 11.76
C ALA A 230 -3.16 -2.55 13.00
N GLU A 231 -3.22 -3.86 13.19
CA GLU A 231 -2.58 -4.55 14.31
C GLU A 231 -1.06 -4.41 14.29
N VAL A 232 -0.45 -4.64 13.13
CA VAL A 232 1.01 -4.53 12.98
C VAL A 232 1.48 -3.08 13.19
N VAL A 233 0.75 -2.09 12.67
CA VAL A 233 1.05 -0.66 12.85
C VAL A 233 0.86 -0.23 14.31
N SER A 234 -0.19 -0.72 14.99
CA SER A 234 -0.46 -0.37 16.39
C SER A 234 0.64 -0.88 17.33
N GLN A 235 1.28 -2.00 16.98
CA GLN A 235 2.40 -2.57 17.74
C GLN A 235 3.75 -1.95 17.38
N ASP A 236 3.91 -1.46 16.15
CA ASP A 236 5.17 -0.90 15.66
C ASP A 236 4.93 0.20 14.59
N GLU A 237 4.60 1.40 15.06
CA GLU A 237 4.25 2.53 14.20
C GLU A 237 5.39 2.92 13.25
N LYS A 238 6.65 2.83 13.69
CA LYS A 238 7.81 3.34 12.95
C LYS A 238 8.64 2.27 12.25
N GLU A 239 8.16 1.03 12.21
CA GLU A 239 8.82 -0.09 11.52
C GLU A 239 10.24 -0.38 12.02
N ILE A 240 10.42 -0.43 13.34
CA ILE A 240 11.72 -0.73 13.97
C ILE A 240 11.84 -2.22 14.32
N GLY A 241 10.71 -2.93 14.41
CA GLY A 241 10.60 -4.33 14.84
C GLY A 241 9.59 -5.12 14.02
N LEU A 242 8.44 -5.47 14.64
CA LEU A 242 7.44 -6.36 14.06
C LEU A 242 6.97 -5.92 12.67
N ARG A 243 6.79 -4.62 12.43
CA ARG A 243 6.23 -4.13 11.15
C ARG A 243 7.11 -4.43 9.95
N ALA A 244 8.38 -4.80 10.16
CA ALA A 244 9.25 -5.29 9.11
C ALA A 244 8.69 -6.53 8.38
N ILE A 245 7.83 -7.35 9.00
CA ILE A 245 7.20 -8.52 8.34
C ILE A 245 6.41 -8.14 7.08
N LEU A 246 5.92 -6.90 6.99
CA LEU A 246 5.19 -6.39 5.83
C LEU A 246 6.08 -6.26 4.59
N ASN A 247 7.40 -6.35 4.73
CA ASN A 247 8.35 -6.37 3.62
C ASN A 247 8.57 -7.79 3.05
N TYR A 248 7.74 -8.78 3.37
CA TYR A 248 7.78 -10.08 2.69
C TYR A 248 7.68 -9.89 1.17
N GLY A 249 8.58 -10.53 0.43
CA GLY A 249 8.76 -10.36 -1.02
C GLY A 249 9.43 -9.06 -1.47
N HIS A 250 9.51 -8.02 -0.63
CA HIS A 250 9.97 -6.70 -1.08
C HIS A 250 11.48 -6.62 -1.35
N THR A 251 12.31 -7.40 -0.67
CA THR A 251 13.78 -7.35 -0.86
C THR A 251 14.18 -7.65 -2.31
N ILE A 252 13.66 -8.75 -2.87
CA ILE A 252 13.93 -9.12 -4.27
C ILE A 252 12.99 -8.35 -5.20
N GLY A 253 11.74 -8.10 -4.80
CA GLY A 253 10.80 -7.30 -5.61
C GLY A 253 11.35 -5.91 -5.93
N HIS A 254 11.87 -5.18 -4.95
CA HIS A 254 12.50 -3.87 -5.18
C HIS A 254 13.73 -3.96 -6.09
N ALA A 255 14.52 -5.04 -5.99
CA ALA A 255 15.65 -5.24 -6.89
C ALA A 255 15.17 -5.42 -8.34
N VAL A 256 14.11 -6.21 -8.55
CA VAL A 256 13.48 -6.39 -9.87
C VAL A 256 12.92 -5.06 -10.39
N GLU A 257 12.23 -4.29 -9.57
CA GLU A 257 11.74 -2.96 -9.96
C GLU A 257 12.89 -2.03 -10.37
N SER A 258 13.95 -1.96 -9.57
CA SER A 258 15.09 -1.08 -9.80
C SER A 258 15.85 -1.46 -11.07
N LEU A 259 16.13 -2.74 -11.27
CA LEU A 259 16.83 -3.26 -12.45
C LEU A 259 16.01 -3.15 -13.73
N THR A 260 14.69 -3.10 -13.63
CA THR A 260 13.78 -2.84 -14.77
C THR A 260 13.39 -1.37 -14.90
N HIS A 261 14.09 -0.49 -14.18
CA HIS A 261 13.90 0.96 -14.18
C HIS A 261 12.45 1.39 -13.92
N TYR A 262 11.68 0.59 -13.19
CA TYR A 262 10.27 0.83 -12.86
C TYR A 262 9.35 0.97 -14.08
N GLN A 263 9.75 0.41 -15.23
CA GLN A 263 8.98 0.51 -16.48
C GLN A 263 8.24 -0.79 -16.83
N GLN A 264 8.76 -1.94 -16.40
CA GLN A 264 8.21 -3.24 -16.80
C GLN A 264 7.11 -3.73 -15.85
N PHE A 265 7.31 -3.57 -14.54
CA PHE A 265 6.44 -4.10 -13.50
C PHE A 265 5.82 -3.00 -12.67
N VAL A 266 4.53 -3.14 -12.36
CA VAL A 266 3.94 -2.38 -11.24
C VAL A 266 4.36 -3.02 -9.92
N HIS A 267 4.30 -2.26 -8.83
CA HIS A 267 4.79 -2.68 -7.50
C HIS A 267 4.33 -4.09 -7.10
N GLY A 268 3.03 -4.38 -7.19
CA GLY A 268 2.48 -5.68 -6.81
C GLY A 268 2.99 -6.86 -7.64
N GLU A 269 3.30 -6.65 -8.92
CA GLU A 269 3.91 -7.68 -9.78
C GLU A 269 5.32 -8.02 -9.31
N ALA A 270 6.11 -7.00 -8.98
CA ALA A 270 7.46 -7.20 -8.46
C ALA A 270 7.44 -7.83 -7.06
N VAL A 271 6.52 -7.45 -6.19
CA VAL A 271 6.32 -8.09 -4.88
C VAL A 271 5.93 -9.56 -5.05
N ALA A 272 5.08 -9.91 -6.01
CA ALA A 272 4.73 -11.29 -6.31
C ALA A 272 5.95 -12.14 -6.70
N ILE A 273 6.76 -11.66 -7.65
CA ILE A 273 8.04 -12.30 -8.03
C ILE A 273 8.95 -12.45 -6.81
N GLY A 274 9.04 -11.40 -5.99
CA GLY A 274 9.84 -11.41 -4.77
C GLY A 274 9.33 -12.39 -3.71
N MET A 275 8.02 -12.61 -3.58
CA MET A 275 7.44 -13.62 -2.68
C MET A 275 7.77 -15.04 -3.15
N VAL A 276 7.73 -15.30 -4.46
CA VAL A 276 8.18 -16.60 -5.02
C VAL A 276 9.66 -16.82 -4.70
N ALA A 277 10.50 -15.81 -4.93
CA ALA A 277 11.93 -15.87 -4.66
C ALA A 277 12.23 -16.08 -3.15
N ALA A 278 11.52 -15.37 -2.27
CA ALA A 278 11.63 -15.56 -0.83
C ALA A 278 11.17 -16.96 -0.39
N GLY A 279 10.14 -17.52 -1.05
CA GLY A 279 9.71 -18.89 -0.85
C GLY A 279 10.78 -19.92 -1.21
N LYS A 280 11.42 -19.77 -2.39
CA LYS A 280 12.55 -20.62 -2.82
C LYS A 280 13.71 -20.56 -1.83
N ILE A 281 14.05 -19.37 -1.33
CA ILE A 281 15.10 -19.18 -0.31
C ILE A 281 14.72 -19.90 0.99
N ALA A 282 13.47 -19.77 1.46
CA ALA A 282 13.02 -20.41 2.69
C ALA A 282 13.06 -21.95 2.58
N VAL A 283 12.72 -22.52 1.41
CA VAL A 283 12.86 -23.95 1.13
C VAL A 283 14.33 -24.39 1.16
N ALA A 284 15.22 -23.66 0.47
CA ALA A 284 16.65 -23.96 0.46
C ALA A 284 17.28 -23.93 1.86
N MET A 285 16.71 -23.13 2.77
CA MET A 285 17.13 -23.03 4.17
C MET A 285 16.42 -24.03 5.11
N ASN A 286 15.58 -24.94 4.58
CA ASN A 286 14.74 -25.87 5.35
C ASN A 286 13.80 -25.17 6.36
N LEU A 287 13.42 -23.92 6.10
CA LEU A 287 12.47 -23.16 6.91
C LEU A 287 11.03 -23.36 6.45
N TRP A 288 10.85 -23.78 5.20
CA TRP A 288 9.55 -23.94 4.57
C TRP A 288 9.52 -25.18 3.67
N THR A 289 8.35 -25.78 3.47
CA THR A 289 8.22 -26.96 2.63
C THR A 289 7.97 -26.59 1.17
N GLN A 290 8.43 -27.43 0.23
CA GLN A 290 8.14 -27.22 -1.20
C GLN A 290 6.62 -27.17 -1.45
N ALA A 291 5.85 -28.04 -0.79
CA ALA A 291 4.39 -28.07 -0.94
C ALA A 291 3.71 -26.75 -0.53
N GLU A 292 4.19 -26.09 0.52
CA GLU A 292 3.64 -24.78 0.91
C GLU A 292 4.09 -23.65 -0.03
N ALA A 293 5.32 -23.69 -0.53
CA ALA A 293 5.77 -22.77 -1.57
C ALA A 293 4.94 -22.91 -2.85
N ASP A 294 4.64 -24.14 -3.28
CA ASP A 294 3.81 -24.42 -4.44
C ASP A 294 2.38 -23.88 -4.27
N ARG A 295 1.79 -24.00 -3.06
CA ARG A 295 0.49 -23.40 -2.72
C ARG A 295 0.50 -21.88 -2.87
N GLN A 296 1.54 -21.21 -2.36
CA GLN A 296 1.68 -19.76 -2.53
C GLN A 296 1.78 -19.40 -4.02
N ASN A 297 2.64 -20.09 -4.76
CA ASN A 297 2.88 -19.79 -6.17
C ASN A 297 1.60 -20.01 -7.00
N ALA A 298 0.87 -21.09 -6.74
CA ALA A 298 -0.43 -21.35 -7.37
C ALA A 298 -1.44 -20.24 -7.09
N LEU A 299 -1.43 -19.67 -5.87
CA LEU A 299 -2.31 -18.56 -5.52
C LEU A 299 -1.93 -17.25 -6.25
N ILE A 300 -0.63 -16.97 -6.36
CA ILE A 300 -0.10 -15.83 -7.13
C ILE A 300 -0.51 -15.97 -8.60
N THR A 301 -0.33 -17.15 -9.20
CA THR A 301 -0.77 -17.42 -10.58
C THR A 301 -2.29 -17.30 -10.73
N LYS A 302 -3.08 -17.78 -9.76
CA LYS A 302 -4.55 -17.67 -9.75
C LYS A 302 -5.04 -16.21 -9.73
N ALA A 303 -4.28 -15.30 -9.11
CA ALA A 303 -4.54 -13.87 -9.13
C ALA A 303 -4.05 -13.17 -10.41
N GLY A 304 -3.48 -13.91 -11.37
CA GLY A 304 -2.98 -13.37 -12.64
C GLY A 304 -1.69 -12.56 -12.49
N LEU A 305 -0.89 -12.85 -11.46
CA LEU A 305 0.38 -12.18 -11.18
C LEU A 305 1.58 -12.98 -11.71
N PRO A 306 2.69 -12.32 -12.07
CA PRO A 306 3.91 -13.01 -12.49
C PRO A 306 4.61 -13.70 -11.30
N THR A 307 5.25 -14.82 -11.59
CA THR A 307 6.01 -15.62 -10.62
C THR A 307 7.51 -15.64 -10.89
N ASP A 308 7.92 -15.30 -12.11
CA ASP A 308 9.29 -15.50 -12.57
C ASP A 308 10.09 -14.19 -12.56
N ILE A 309 11.34 -14.29 -12.13
CA ILE A 309 12.32 -13.24 -12.34
C ILE A 309 12.59 -13.16 -13.85
N PRO A 310 12.56 -11.97 -14.47
CA PRO A 310 12.82 -11.84 -15.90
C PRO A 310 14.19 -12.41 -16.28
N ASN A 311 14.24 -13.22 -17.33
CA ASN A 311 15.46 -13.92 -17.76
C ASN A 311 16.64 -12.99 -18.09
N GLN A 312 16.37 -11.73 -18.42
CA GLN A 312 17.40 -10.72 -18.67
C GLN A 312 18.09 -10.20 -17.40
N LEU A 313 17.53 -10.45 -16.21
CA LEU A 313 18.13 -10.00 -14.95
C LEU A 313 19.06 -11.09 -14.42
N ALA A 314 20.36 -10.80 -14.39
CA ALA A 314 21.32 -11.71 -13.78
C ALA A 314 21.16 -11.71 -12.25
N ILE A 315 21.28 -12.88 -11.63
CA ILE A 315 21.25 -13.03 -10.16
C ILE A 315 22.33 -12.16 -9.50
N ALA A 316 23.49 -12.00 -10.16
CA ALA A 316 24.57 -11.13 -9.71
C ALA A 316 24.11 -9.67 -9.55
N ASP A 317 23.36 -9.14 -10.51
CA ASP A 317 22.85 -7.76 -10.48
C ASP A 317 21.80 -7.58 -9.38
N ILE A 318 20.96 -8.61 -9.15
CA ILE A 318 20.00 -8.63 -8.04
C ILE A 318 20.75 -8.57 -6.70
N LEU A 319 21.80 -9.37 -6.53
CA LEU A 319 22.63 -9.36 -5.32
C LEU A 319 23.32 -8.02 -5.07
N GLU A 320 23.85 -7.38 -6.13
CA GLU A 320 24.45 -6.06 -6.03
C GLU A 320 23.42 -4.98 -5.66
N THR A 321 22.24 -5.04 -6.27
CA THR A 321 21.13 -4.12 -5.96
C THR A 321 20.67 -4.27 -4.51
N ILE A 322 20.51 -5.50 -4.02
CA ILE A 322 20.13 -5.76 -2.63
C ILE A 322 21.18 -5.23 -1.63
N LYS A 323 22.48 -5.30 -1.96
CA LYS A 323 23.56 -4.78 -1.10
C LYS A 323 23.57 -3.25 -1.01
N SER A 324 23.16 -2.57 -2.08
CA SER A 324 23.12 -1.11 -2.15
C SER A 324 21.81 -0.51 -1.60
N ASP A 325 20.79 -1.32 -1.33
CA ASP A 325 19.56 -0.87 -0.68
C ASP A 325 19.86 -0.33 0.74
N LYS A 326 19.40 0.89 1.02
CA LYS A 326 19.61 1.60 2.28
C LYS A 326 18.85 0.96 3.46
N LYS A 327 17.98 -0.03 3.23
CA LYS A 327 17.37 -0.86 4.29
C LYS A 327 18.39 -1.81 4.96
N VAL A 328 19.61 -1.92 4.43
CA VAL A 328 20.71 -2.67 5.04
C VAL A 328 21.15 -2.02 6.36
N THR A 329 20.98 -2.73 7.48
CA THR A 329 21.47 -2.28 8.79
C THR A 329 22.81 -2.96 9.06
N ALA A 330 23.87 -2.17 9.27
CA ALA A 330 25.23 -2.67 9.57
C ALA A 330 25.76 -3.69 8.53
N GLY A 331 25.50 -3.46 7.24
CA GLY A 331 25.98 -4.31 6.14
C GLY A 331 25.25 -5.64 5.98
N LYS A 332 24.22 -5.92 6.80
CA LYS A 332 23.41 -7.14 6.72
C LYS A 332 21.98 -6.85 6.25
N VAL A 333 21.57 -7.56 5.20
CA VAL A 333 20.21 -7.51 4.66
C VAL A 333 19.30 -8.31 5.58
N ARG A 334 18.17 -7.72 5.99
CA ARG A 334 17.11 -8.44 6.72
C ARG A 334 16.13 -9.00 5.69
N PHE A 335 16.03 -10.32 5.62
CA PHE A 335 15.02 -11.02 4.87
C PHE A 335 13.84 -11.38 5.77
N ILE A 336 12.65 -11.36 5.18
CA ILE A 336 11.44 -11.86 5.80
C ILE A 336 11.16 -13.18 5.09
N LEU A 337 11.23 -14.28 5.82
CA LEU A 337 11.04 -15.63 5.27
C LEU A 337 9.88 -16.34 5.98
N PRO A 338 9.01 -17.03 5.23
CA PRO A 338 7.94 -17.84 5.78
C PRO A 338 8.49 -19.08 6.49
N THR A 339 7.79 -19.46 7.55
CA THR A 339 8.07 -20.67 8.35
C THR A 339 6.85 -21.59 8.43
N ALA A 340 5.66 -21.04 8.15
CA ALA A 340 4.41 -21.73 7.87
C ALA A 340 3.48 -20.71 7.21
N ILE A 341 2.42 -21.15 6.53
CA ILE A 341 1.36 -20.22 6.11
C ILE A 341 0.74 -19.54 7.34
N GLY A 342 0.71 -18.21 7.32
CA GLY A 342 0.30 -17.32 8.40
C GLY A 342 1.45 -16.93 9.36
N LYS A 343 2.71 -17.31 9.07
CA LYS A 343 3.84 -17.06 9.96
C LYS A 343 5.17 -16.88 9.24
N VAL A 344 5.81 -15.74 9.47
CA VAL A 344 7.16 -15.43 8.99
C VAL A 344 8.15 -15.23 10.13
N MET A 345 9.44 -15.25 9.79
CA MET A 345 10.53 -14.80 10.64
C MET A 345 11.34 -13.71 9.93
N ILE A 346 11.98 -12.85 10.72
CA ILE A 346 12.95 -11.87 10.25
C ILE A 346 14.34 -12.47 10.48
N THR A 347 15.17 -12.56 9.43
CA THR A 347 16.50 -13.16 9.52
C THR A 347 17.54 -12.38 8.72
N ASN A 348 18.78 -12.38 9.20
CA ASN A 348 19.95 -11.84 8.50
C ASN A 348 20.96 -12.95 8.13
N GLN A 349 20.50 -14.20 8.14
CA GLN A 349 21.33 -15.39 7.85
C GLN A 349 21.28 -15.81 6.37
N VAL A 350 20.57 -15.06 5.52
CA VAL A 350 20.52 -15.31 4.08
C VAL A 350 21.83 -14.83 3.46
N THR A 351 22.65 -15.76 2.97
CA THR A 351 23.92 -15.45 2.31
C THR A 351 23.73 -15.34 0.79
N PRO A 352 24.64 -14.66 0.07
CA PRO A 352 24.61 -14.60 -1.39
C PRO A 352 24.62 -15.98 -2.07
N GLU A 353 25.29 -16.96 -1.47
CA GLU A 353 25.35 -18.34 -1.97
C GLU A 353 23.97 -19.01 -1.90
N ILE A 354 23.25 -18.84 -0.78
CA ILE A 354 21.87 -19.35 -0.62
C ILE A 354 20.96 -18.73 -1.67
N ILE A 355 21.05 -17.41 -1.88
CA ILE A 355 20.24 -16.72 -2.89
C ILE A 355 20.56 -17.27 -4.28
N THR A 356 21.84 -17.44 -4.60
CA THR A 356 22.27 -17.95 -5.90
C THR A 356 21.75 -19.37 -6.12
N GLN A 357 21.91 -20.25 -5.13
CA GLN A 357 21.39 -21.62 -5.17
C GLN A 357 19.87 -21.65 -5.32
N ALA A 358 19.14 -20.82 -4.58
CA ALA A 358 17.68 -20.80 -4.60
C ALA A 358 17.10 -20.24 -5.91
N LEU A 359 17.80 -19.34 -6.58
CA LEU A 359 17.29 -18.65 -7.78
C LEU A 359 17.82 -19.20 -9.11
N SER A 360 18.78 -20.13 -9.08
CA SER A 360 19.37 -20.74 -10.28
C SER A 360 18.53 -21.88 -10.88
N PHE A 361 17.35 -22.18 -10.32
CA PHE A 361 16.44 -23.25 -10.76
C PHE A 361 15.05 -22.75 -11.13
#